data_AF-A0A7J8Y0Y5-F1
#
_entry.id   AF-A0A7J8Y0Y5-F1
#
_cell.length_a   1.000
_cell.length_b   1.000
_cell.length_c   1.000
_cell.angle_alpha   90.00
_cell.angle_beta   90.00
_cell.angle_gamma   90.00
#
_symmetry.space_group_name_H-M   'P 1'
#
loop_
_entity.id
_entity.type
_entity.pdbx_description
1 polymer ?
#
loop_
_entity_poly.entity_id
_entity_poly.type
_entity_poly.pdbx_seq_one_letter_code
_entity_poly.pdbx_strand_id
1 'polypeptide(L)'
;MKSALRNAYYFTLSRYSLNPNPSLLHIVPFISTFPSLPSVLSRNHPFRSPLCATLMTSGDSDSPQTSPSLEKQFEKFRVQLEDSGSLRERIRAVVLEIESATRLMQASLLLVHQSKPIPEVLQKANSQINVLQDLYKKLAEVVRECPGQYYR
;
A
#
# COMPACT_ATOMS: atom_id res chain seq x y z
N MET A 1 -45.43 8.39 -34.03
CA MET A 1 -45.19 8.82 -32.62
C MET A 1 -44.18 7.82 -32.06
N LYS A 2 -42.88 8.16 -31.96
CA LYS A 2 -42.16 8.60 -30.73
C LYS A 2 -42.55 7.70 -29.53
N SER A 3 -41.66 6.98 -28.85
CA SER A 3 -40.33 7.40 -28.37
C SER A 3 -39.47 6.20 -27.93
N ALA A 4 -38.16 6.35 -28.08
CA ALA A 4 -37.12 5.56 -27.44
C ALA A 4 -37.07 5.83 -25.93
N LEU A 5 -36.77 4.81 -25.12
CA LEU A 5 -36.39 4.98 -23.72
C LEU A 5 -35.00 4.38 -23.48
N ARG A 6 -34.05 5.29 -23.39
CA ARG A 6 -32.66 5.13 -22.93
C ARG A 6 -32.69 5.24 -21.41
N ASN A 7 -32.43 4.15 -20.68
CA ASN A 7 -32.38 4.18 -19.22
C ASN A 7 -30.93 3.99 -18.74
N ALA A 8 -30.33 5.10 -18.29
CA ALA A 8 -29.07 5.12 -17.56
C ALA A 8 -29.40 5.13 -16.07
N TYR A 9 -29.09 4.05 -15.35
CA TYR A 9 -29.21 4.01 -13.90
C TYR A 9 -27.91 4.50 -13.26
N TYR A 10 -27.92 5.76 -12.82
CA TYR A 10 -26.97 6.29 -11.86
C TYR A 10 -27.33 5.73 -10.47
N PHE A 11 -26.49 4.84 -9.94
CA PHE A 11 -26.64 4.34 -8.56
C PHE A 11 -25.76 5.20 -7.63
N THR A 12 -26.32 6.31 -7.17
CA THR A 12 -25.76 7.08 -6.05
C THR A 12 -26.04 6.33 -4.74
N LEU A 13 -24.96 5.89 -4.07
CA LEU A 13 -24.99 5.30 -2.73
C LEU A 13 -25.59 6.29 -1.72
N SER A 14 -26.80 6.02 -1.26
CA SER A 14 -27.38 6.66 -0.08
C SER A 14 -26.64 6.21 1.17
N ARG A 15 -26.00 7.16 1.84
CA ARG A 15 -25.41 7.01 3.18
C ARG A 15 -26.51 6.74 4.19
N TYR A 16 -26.55 5.53 4.75
CA TYR A 16 -27.39 5.21 5.90
C TYR A 16 -26.86 5.93 7.14
N SER A 17 -27.55 7.00 7.53
CA SER A 17 -27.50 7.64 8.84
C SER A 17 -28.51 6.95 9.75
N LEU A 18 -28.06 6.47 10.91
CA LEU A 18 -28.93 6.06 12.02
C LEU A 18 -28.37 6.66 13.32
N ASN A 19 -28.88 7.83 13.68
CA ASN A 19 -28.74 8.43 15.00
C ASN A 19 -30.15 8.68 15.57
N PRO A 20 -30.46 8.25 16.80
CA PRO A 20 -31.55 8.82 17.58
C PRO A 20 -31.08 9.38 18.93
N ASN A 21 -30.52 10.61 18.91
CA ASN A 21 -30.73 11.80 19.78
C ASN A 21 -30.69 11.67 21.35
N PRO A 22 -30.84 12.77 22.14
CA PRO A 22 -29.76 13.48 22.85
C PRO A 22 -29.83 13.40 24.39
N SER A 23 -28.70 13.45 25.10
CA SER A 23 -28.68 13.94 26.49
C SER A 23 -27.30 14.44 26.92
N LEU A 24 -27.27 15.67 27.45
CA LEU A 24 -26.14 16.42 28.00
C LEU A 24 -25.55 15.79 29.27
N LEU A 25 -24.23 15.64 29.33
CA LEU A 25 -23.44 15.82 30.57
C LEU A 25 -22.10 16.48 30.24
N HIS A 26 -21.91 17.68 30.78
CA HIS A 26 -20.67 18.45 30.82
C HIS A 26 -19.64 17.77 31.72
N ILE A 27 -18.37 17.69 31.31
CA ILE A 27 -17.17 17.66 32.17
C ILE A 27 -15.94 18.15 31.35
N VAL A 28 -15.50 19.38 31.70
CA VAL A 28 -14.15 20.00 31.75
C VAL A 28 -13.17 19.93 30.53
N PRO A 29 -12.56 21.07 30.13
CA PRO A 29 -11.48 21.10 29.13
C PRO A 29 -10.12 20.79 29.79
N PHE A 30 -9.39 19.81 29.25
CA PHE A 30 -7.99 19.60 29.63
C PHE A 30 -7.07 20.13 28.52
N ILE A 31 -6.28 21.12 28.91
CA ILE A 31 -5.23 21.76 28.12
C ILE A 31 -4.07 20.76 27.97
N SER A 32 -3.60 20.57 26.75
CA SER A 32 -2.25 20.07 26.43
C SER A 32 -1.91 20.56 25.01
N THR A 33 -1.45 21.80 24.89
CA THR A 33 -0.03 22.09 24.61
C THR A 33 0.42 21.56 23.25
N PHE A 34 0.11 22.31 22.19
CA PHE A 34 1.05 22.40 21.06
C PHE A 34 2.28 23.16 21.55
N PRO A 35 3.48 22.71 21.15
CA PRO A 35 4.30 23.60 20.35
C PRO A 35 4.76 22.89 19.09
N SER A 36 4.36 23.48 17.97
CA SER A 36 5.08 23.46 16.70
C SER A 36 6.59 23.52 16.93
N LEU A 37 7.30 22.55 16.36
CA LEU A 37 8.75 22.53 16.31
C LEU A 37 9.26 23.82 15.63
N PRO A 38 10.22 24.54 16.21
CA PRO A 38 10.76 25.76 15.60
C PRO A 38 11.55 25.41 14.35
N SER A 39 11.20 26.10 13.27
CA SER A 39 12.03 26.34 12.09
C SER A 39 13.42 26.80 12.53
N VAL A 40 14.42 25.93 12.36
CA VAL A 40 15.82 26.29 12.54
C VAL A 40 16.20 27.21 11.40
N LEU A 41 16.31 28.48 11.77
CA LEU A 41 16.87 29.59 11.05
C LEU A 41 18.23 29.23 10.43
N SER A 42 18.28 29.38 9.12
CA SER A 42 19.40 29.85 8.31
C SER A 42 20.73 30.09 9.07
N ARG A 43 21.69 29.19 8.84
CA ARG A 43 23.11 29.51 9.00
C ARG A 43 23.73 29.56 7.62
N ASN A 44 23.83 30.79 7.10
CA ASN A 44 24.59 31.14 5.90
C ASN A 44 26.04 30.67 6.09
N HIS A 45 26.40 29.53 5.49
CA HIS A 45 27.79 29.22 5.21
C HIS A 45 28.13 29.82 3.86
N PRO A 46 29.20 30.63 3.78
CA PRO A 46 29.54 31.34 2.55
C PRO A 46 29.83 30.32 1.44
N PHE A 47 29.17 30.56 0.32
CA PHE A 47 29.50 30.03 -0.99
C PHE A 47 31.03 30.00 -1.17
N ARG A 48 31.63 28.81 -1.04
CA ARG A 48 32.97 28.57 -1.57
C ARG A 48 32.79 27.87 -2.91
N SER A 49 32.56 28.71 -3.90
CA SER A 49 32.62 28.37 -5.32
C SER A 49 33.99 27.72 -5.61
N PRO A 50 34.07 26.48 -6.12
CA PRO A 50 35.28 26.04 -6.77
C PRO A 50 35.30 26.76 -8.12
N LEU A 51 36.20 27.72 -8.26
CA LEU A 51 36.55 28.32 -9.54
C LEU A 51 36.80 27.18 -10.54
N CYS A 52 35.92 27.06 -11.55
CA CYS A 52 36.22 26.32 -12.77
C CYS A 52 37.36 27.05 -13.47
N ALA A 53 38.60 26.71 -13.10
CA ALA A 53 39.77 27.02 -13.88
C ALA A 53 39.77 26.06 -15.08
N THR A 54 39.33 26.55 -16.24
CA THR A 54 39.57 25.88 -17.52
C THR A 54 41.07 25.93 -17.81
N LEU A 55 41.79 24.85 -17.49
CA LEU A 55 43.17 24.66 -17.95
C LEU A 55 43.15 23.54 -18.99
N MET A 56 43.26 23.91 -20.26
CA MET A 56 43.53 23.00 -21.36
C MET A 56 44.99 22.57 -21.25
N THR A 57 45.24 21.31 -20.89
CA THR A 57 46.53 20.67 -21.20
C THR A 57 46.33 19.16 -21.34
N SER A 58 46.63 18.73 -22.56
CA SER A 58 46.81 17.37 -23.07
C SER A 58 47.67 16.49 -22.16
N GLY A 59 47.32 15.21 -22.05
CA GLY A 59 48.12 14.17 -21.40
C GLY A 59 47.37 12.84 -21.31
N ASP A 60 47.77 11.91 -22.16
CA ASP A 60 47.21 10.57 -22.36
C ASP A 60 47.22 9.65 -21.13
N SER A 61 46.39 8.60 -21.23
CA SER A 61 46.40 7.34 -20.46
C SER A 61 45.96 7.36 -18.99
N ASP A 62 44.64 7.38 -18.80
CA ASP A 62 43.93 6.31 -18.06
C ASP A 62 42.42 6.45 -18.31
N SER A 63 41.74 5.34 -18.60
CA SER A 63 40.34 5.35 -19.05
C SER A 63 39.44 6.13 -18.08
N PRO A 64 38.67 7.14 -18.52
CA PRO A 64 37.69 7.75 -17.63
C PRO A 64 36.61 6.71 -17.42
N GLN A 65 36.45 6.24 -16.18
CA GLN A 65 35.19 5.62 -15.77
C GLN A 65 34.10 6.67 -15.97
N THR A 66 33.44 6.61 -17.13
CA THR A 66 32.34 7.50 -17.49
C THR A 66 31.22 7.27 -16.49
N SER A 67 31.04 8.23 -15.58
CA SER A 67 29.87 8.29 -14.71
C SER A 67 28.59 8.14 -15.56
N PRO A 68 27.63 7.29 -15.17
CA PRO A 68 26.43 7.10 -15.96
C PRO A 68 25.70 8.45 -16.11
N SER A 69 25.34 8.79 -17.35
CA SER A 69 24.49 9.96 -17.63
C SER A 69 23.26 9.94 -16.71
N LEU A 70 22.84 11.12 -16.25
CA LEU A 70 21.70 11.31 -15.37
C LEU A 70 20.42 10.68 -15.93
N GLU A 71 20.24 10.72 -17.26
CA GLU A 71 19.15 10.02 -17.96
C GLU A 71 19.16 8.50 -17.70
N LYS A 72 20.34 7.88 -17.77
CA LYS A 72 20.51 6.44 -17.51
C LYS A 72 20.23 6.07 -16.06
N GLN A 73 20.47 6.98 -15.12
CA GLN A 73 20.15 6.79 -13.72
C GLN A 73 18.63 6.86 -13.49
N PHE A 74 17.95 7.83 -14.09
CA PHE A 74 16.49 7.92 -14.01
C PHE A 74 15.80 6.71 -14.61
N GLU A 75 16.25 6.22 -15.78
CA GLU A 75 15.66 5.03 -16.37
C GLU A 75 15.83 3.80 -15.46
N LYS A 76 17.01 3.64 -14.83
CA LYS A 76 17.23 2.58 -13.84
C LYS A 76 16.28 2.69 -12.66
N PHE A 77 16.06 3.89 -12.12
CA PHE A 77 15.11 4.09 -11.02
C PHE A 77 13.67 3.81 -11.44
N ARG A 78 13.29 4.21 -12.65
CA ARG A 78 11.96 3.97 -13.20
C ARG A 78 11.65 2.48 -13.27
N VAL A 79 12.57 1.69 -13.81
CA VAL A 79 12.44 0.22 -13.86
C VAL A 79 12.32 -0.37 -12.45
N GLN A 80 13.19 0.05 -11.51
CA GLN A 80 13.13 -0.45 -10.13
C GLN A 80 11.80 -0.16 -9.41
N LEU A 81 11.19 1.01 -9.66
CA LEU A 81 9.90 1.38 -9.09
C LEU A 81 8.74 0.60 -9.73
N GLU A 82 8.82 0.33 -11.03
CA GLU A 82 7.83 -0.48 -11.73
C GLU A 82 7.87 -1.93 -11.23
N ASP A 83 9.07 -2.50 -11.07
CA ASP A 83 9.27 -3.83 -10.51
C ASP A 83 8.75 -3.91 -9.06
N SER A 84 9.05 -2.92 -8.21
CA SER A 84 8.55 -2.89 -6.83
C SER A 84 7.02 -2.68 -6.77
N GLY A 85 6.47 -1.90 -7.70
CA GLY A 85 5.03 -1.72 -7.88
C GLY A 85 4.33 -3.01 -8.24
N SER A 86 4.84 -3.72 -9.24
CA SER A 86 4.33 -5.03 -9.69
C SER A 86 4.38 -6.07 -8.56
N LEU A 87 5.49 -6.12 -7.81
CA LEU A 87 5.62 -7.00 -6.66
C LEU A 87 4.54 -6.73 -5.59
N ARG A 88 4.33 -5.45 -5.24
CA ARG A 88 3.28 -5.07 -4.28
C ARG A 88 1.90 -5.51 -4.76
N GLU A 89 1.62 -5.38 -6.05
CA GLU A 89 0.32 -5.77 -6.59
C GLU A 89 0.10 -7.27 -6.54
N ARG A 90 1.13 -8.07 -6.84
CA ARG A 90 1.08 -9.52 -6.65
C ARG A 90 0.86 -9.91 -5.19
N ILE A 91 1.53 -9.25 -4.25
CA ILE A 91 1.30 -9.44 -2.81
C ILE A 91 -0.16 -9.13 -2.47
N ARG A 92 -0.69 -7.98 -2.91
CA ARG A 92 -2.09 -7.60 -2.66
C ARG A 92 -3.07 -8.63 -3.21
N ALA A 93 -2.84 -9.14 -4.42
CA ALA A 93 -3.70 -10.15 -5.02
C ALA A 93 -3.80 -11.40 -4.14
N VAL A 94 -2.66 -11.93 -3.67
CA VAL A 94 -2.65 -13.11 -2.78
C VAL A 94 -3.30 -12.80 -1.43
N VAL A 95 -3.07 -11.61 -0.86
CA VAL A 95 -3.69 -11.20 0.40
C VAL A 95 -5.21 -11.10 0.27
N LEU A 96 -5.74 -10.57 -0.84
CA LEU A 96 -7.18 -10.53 -1.09
C LEU A 96 -7.79 -11.94 -1.17
N GLU A 97 -7.09 -12.91 -1.75
CA GLU A 97 -7.49 -14.32 -1.74
C GLU A 97 -7.52 -14.88 -0.30
N ILE A 98 -6.50 -14.61 0.52
CA ILE A 98 -6.42 -15.03 1.93
C ILE A 98 -7.59 -14.45 2.74
N GLU A 99 -7.86 -13.16 2.59
CA GLU A 99 -8.97 -12.52 3.27
C GLU A 99 -10.31 -13.14 2.84
N SER A 100 -10.47 -13.45 1.56
CA SER A 100 -11.68 -14.09 1.03
C SER A 100 -11.91 -15.47 1.66
N ALA A 101 -10.89 -16.32 1.68
CA ALA A 101 -10.96 -17.64 2.30
C ALA A 101 -11.23 -17.53 3.81
N THR A 102 -10.62 -16.56 4.48
CA THR A 102 -10.85 -16.28 5.91
C THR A 102 -12.30 -15.86 6.16
N ARG A 103 -12.86 -14.97 5.34
CA ARG A 103 -14.28 -14.55 5.44
C ARG A 103 -15.22 -15.73 5.23
N LEU A 104 -14.93 -16.63 4.29
CA LEU A 104 -15.73 -17.84 4.07
C LEU A 104 -15.66 -18.81 5.26
N MET A 105 -14.47 -18.98 5.85
CA MET A 105 -14.27 -19.76 7.06
C MET A 105 -15.07 -19.18 8.24
N GLN A 106 -14.98 -17.86 8.46
CA GLN A 106 -15.74 -17.15 9.50
C GLN A 106 -17.25 -17.27 9.29
N ALA A 107 -17.74 -17.03 8.07
CA ALA A 107 -19.15 -17.18 7.74
C ALA A 107 -19.65 -18.61 7.98
N SER A 108 -18.82 -19.62 7.70
CA SER A 108 -19.13 -21.01 8.00
C SER A 108 -19.27 -21.24 9.50
N LEU A 109 -18.36 -20.70 10.31
CA LEU A 109 -18.40 -20.82 11.77
C LEU A 109 -19.63 -20.15 12.40
N LEU A 110 -20.11 -19.02 11.84
CA LEU A 110 -21.31 -18.33 12.32
C LEU A 110 -22.58 -19.18 12.24
N LEU A 111 -22.58 -20.26 11.45
CA LEU A 111 -23.68 -21.21 11.39
C LEU A 111 -23.93 -21.93 12.73
N VAL A 112 -22.97 -21.92 13.66
CA VAL A 112 -23.17 -22.42 15.03
C VAL A 112 -24.35 -21.73 15.74
N HIS A 113 -24.63 -20.47 15.40
CA HIS A 113 -25.75 -19.71 15.95
C HIS A 113 -27.10 -20.10 15.33
N GLN A 114 -27.11 -20.86 14.23
CA GLN A 114 -28.31 -21.24 13.48
C GLN A 114 -28.79 -22.67 13.79
N SER A 115 -28.43 -23.22 14.97
CA SER A 115 -28.74 -24.60 15.36
C SER A 115 -28.23 -25.67 14.39
N LYS A 116 -27.19 -25.37 13.62
CA LYS A 116 -26.55 -26.35 12.73
C LYS A 116 -25.70 -27.34 13.54
N PRO A 117 -25.66 -28.63 13.14
CA PRO A 117 -24.79 -29.59 13.78
C PRO A 117 -23.32 -29.15 13.70
N ILE A 118 -22.63 -29.19 14.84
CA ILE A 118 -21.21 -28.81 14.95
C ILE A 118 -20.33 -29.53 13.91
N PRO A 119 -20.50 -30.85 13.63
CA PRO A 119 -19.69 -31.53 12.62
C PRO A 119 -19.80 -30.91 11.22
N GLU A 120 -21.00 -30.50 10.80
CA GLU A 120 -21.24 -29.87 9.50
C GLU A 120 -20.59 -28.47 9.41
N VAL A 121 -20.68 -27.71 10.50
CA VAL A 121 -20.06 -26.38 10.62
C VAL A 121 -18.54 -26.49 10.51
N LEU A 122 -17.95 -27.43 11.26
CA LEU A 122 -16.51 -27.66 11.26
C LEU A 122 -16.00 -28.19 9.92
N GLN A 123 -16.74 -29.07 9.25
CA GLN A 123 -16.35 -29.57 7.93
C GLN A 123 -16.15 -28.42 6.93
N LYS A 124 -17.08 -27.47 6.88
CA LYS A 124 -16.99 -26.30 6.00
C LYS A 124 -15.82 -25.39 6.37
N ALA A 125 -15.64 -25.08 7.65
CA ALA A 125 -14.53 -24.26 8.11
C ALA A 125 -13.17 -24.93 7.83
N ASN A 126 -13.04 -26.22 8.13
CA ASN A 126 -11.82 -26.99 7.92
C ASN A 126 -11.43 -27.10 6.44
N SER A 127 -12.39 -27.10 5.52
CA SER A 127 -12.10 -27.08 4.08
C SER A 127 -11.28 -25.85 3.66
N GLN A 128 -11.40 -24.73 4.36
CA GLN A 128 -10.67 -23.50 4.07
C GLN A 128 -9.23 -23.51 4.61
N ILE A 129 -8.90 -24.39 5.56
CA ILE A 129 -7.55 -24.46 6.15
C ILE A 129 -6.52 -24.82 5.08
N ASN A 130 -6.80 -25.82 4.25
CA ASN A 130 -5.89 -26.23 3.18
C ASN A 130 -5.70 -25.11 2.14
N VAL A 131 -6.79 -24.42 1.79
CA VAL A 131 -6.76 -23.26 0.89
C VAL A 131 -5.86 -22.16 1.48
N LEU A 132 -6.03 -21.83 2.77
CA LEU A 132 -5.18 -20.85 3.44
C LEU A 132 -3.71 -21.27 3.46
N GLN A 133 -3.41 -22.54 3.74
CA GLN A 133 -2.03 -23.03 3.70
C GLN A 133 -1.38 -22.83 2.32
N ASP A 134 -2.10 -23.15 1.25
CA ASP A 134 -1.57 -22.99 -0.11
C ASP A 134 -1.40 -21.52 -0.49
N LEU A 135 -2.31 -20.65 -0.06
CA LEU A 135 -2.18 -19.20 -0.24
C LEU A 135 -1.00 -18.61 0.53
N TYR A 136 -0.74 -19.06 1.77
CA TYR A 136 0.43 -18.64 2.53
C TYR A 136 1.74 -19.14 1.90
N LYS A 137 1.76 -20.35 1.33
CA LYS A 137 2.91 -20.84 0.53
C LYS A 137 3.14 -19.94 -0.69
N LYS A 138 2.08 -19.66 -1.46
CA LYS A 138 2.14 -18.75 -2.62
C LYS A 138 2.64 -17.36 -2.22
N LEU A 139 2.17 -16.81 -1.10
CA LEU A 139 2.66 -15.54 -0.57
C LEU A 139 4.15 -15.60 -0.23
N ALA A 140 4.60 -16.67 0.42
CA ALA A 140 6.02 -16.87 0.74
C ALA A 140 6.88 -16.95 -0.53
N GLU A 141 6.39 -17.59 -1.59
CA GLU A 141 7.07 -17.62 -2.89
C GLU A 141 7.23 -16.22 -3.49
N VAL A 142 6.14 -15.44 -3.53
CA VAL A 142 6.15 -14.06 -4.03
C VAL A 142 7.14 -13.19 -3.25
N VAL A 143 7.14 -13.28 -1.92
CA VAL A 143 8.04 -12.49 -1.05
C VAL A 143 9.50 -12.92 -1.21
N ARG A 144 9.76 -14.22 -1.44
CA ARG A 144 11.10 -14.76 -1.63
C ARG A 144 11.78 -14.30 -2.92
N GLU A 145 11.01 -14.01 -3.97
CA GLU A 145 11.55 -13.51 -5.24
C GLU A 145 12.33 -12.19 -5.08
N CYS A 146 11.87 -11.31 -4.18
CA CYS A 146 12.43 -9.96 -4.03
C CYS A 146 12.51 -9.53 -2.55
N PRO A 147 13.47 -10.08 -1.77
CA PRO A 147 13.61 -9.75 -0.35
C PRO A 147 13.89 -8.25 -0.16
N GLY A 148 13.12 -7.60 0.72
CA GLY A 148 13.32 -6.20 1.09
C GLY A 148 12.85 -5.16 0.06
N GLN A 149 12.29 -5.55 -1.09
CA GLN A 149 11.86 -4.60 -2.13
C GLN A 149 10.41 -4.14 -2.01
N TYR A 150 9.62 -4.74 -1.12
CA TYR A 150 8.20 -4.42 -0.95
C TYR A 150 7.92 -3.13 -0.16
N TYR A 151 8.92 -2.54 0.51
CA TYR A 151 8.81 -1.27 1.24
C TYR A 151 9.42 -0.05 0.51
N ARG A 152 9.95 -0.23 -0.70
CA ARG A 152 10.53 0.86 -1.52
C ARG A 152 9.48 1.55 -2.38
#